data_AF-A0A257LTL2-F1
#
_entry.id   AF-A0A257LTL2-F1
#
_cell.length_a   1.000
_cell.length_b   1.000
_cell.length_c   1.000
_cell.angle_alpha   90.00
_cell.angle_beta   90.00
_cell.angle_gamma   90.00
#
_symmetry.space_group_name_H-M   'P 1'
#
loop_
_entity.id
_entity.type
_entity.pdbx_description
1 polymer ?
#
loop_
_entity_poly.entity_id
_entity_poly.type
_entity_poly.pdbx_seq_one_letter_code
_entity_poly.pdbx_strand_id
1 'polypeptide(L)'
;MRGEIYHFIASTLCGVFILSTAYTQNLLQNPGFESWTAGTPDYWVKETGGFDVLKDSNTVHGGSYSTKLRLRSTTTQRFTQYVANISPGDGYEFSFYEATL
;
A
#
# COMPACT_ATOMS: atom_id res chain seq x y z
N MET A 1 34.82 57.12 21.26
CA MET A 1 34.39 56.38 22.47
C MET A 1 32.90 56.09 22.32
N ARG A 2 32.49 54.81 22.50
CA ARG A 2 31.14 54.31 22.89
C ARG A 2 29.91 54.77 22.06
N GLY A 3 28.99 53.94 21.61
CA GLY A 3 28.72 52.52 21.82
C GLY A 3 27.44 52.13 21.07
N GLU A 4 27.38 50.85 20.71
CA GLU A 4 26.30 50.09 20.08
C GLU A 4 24.88 50.37 20.60
N ILE A 5 23.88 50.48 19.71
CA ILE A 5 22.53 49.95 20.00
C ILE A 5 22.01 49.23 18.74
N TYR A 6 22.06 47.91 18.83
CA TYR A 6 21.61 46.95 17.85
C TYR A 6 20.09 47.02 17.64
N HIS A 7 19.70 47.06 16.36
CA HIS A 7 18.64 46.24 15.76
C HIS A 7 17.33 46.04 16.55
N PHE A 8 16.36 46.94 16.35
CA PHE A 8 14.93 46.59 16.48
C PHE A 8 14.36 46.19 15.11
N ILE A 9 14.94 45.15 14.50
CA ILE A 9 14.19 44.35 13.52
C ILE A 9 13.33 43.41 14.35
N ALA A 10 12.12 43.85 14.66
CA ALA A 10 11.04 42.98 15.12
C ALA A 10 10.73 41.98 13.99
N SER A 11 11.55 40.95 13.90
CA SER A 11 11.36 39.85 12.96
C SER A 11 10.18 39.03 13.45
N THR A 12 9.01 39.30 12.88
CA THR A 12 7.85 38.41 12.98
C THR A 12 8.23 37.05 12.40
N LEU A 13 8.61 36.11 13.26
CA LEU A 13 8.69 34.71 12.91
C LEU A 13 7.26 34.17 12.80
N CYS A 14 6.64 34.38 11.64
CA CYS A 14 5.38 33.73 11.31
C CYS A 14 5.70 32.25 11.06
N GLY A 15 5.49 31.40 12.06
CA GLY A 15 5.73 29.97 11.96
C GLY A 15 4.91 29.37 10.82
N VAL A 16 5.59 28.94 9.76
CA VAL A 16 4.98 28.16 8.68
C VAL A 16 4.70 26.77 9.24
N PHE A 17 3.42 26.45 9.48
CA PHE A 17 3.00 25.09 9.81
C PHE A 17 2.99 24.28 8.51
N ILE A 18 4.11 23.63 8.21
CA ILE A 18 4.19 22.69 7.09
C ILE A 18 3.37 21.45 7.49
N LEU A 19 2.18 21.28 6.91
CA LEU A 19 1.47 20.01 6.94
C LEU A 19 2.31 18.99 6.14
N SER A 20 3.17 18.27 6.84
CA SER A 20 3.81 17.09 6.27
C SER A 20 2.74 16.01 6.13
N THR A 21 2.24 15.81 4.91
CA THR A 21 1.50 14.59 4.58
C THR A 21 2.49 13.44 4.70
N ALA A 22 2.44 12.68 5.79
CA ALA A 22 3.19 11.45 5.91
C ALA A 22 2.71 10.51 4.80
N TYR A 23 3.52 10.32 3.77
CA TYR A 23 3.29 9.27 2.79
C TYR A 23 3.51 7.94 3.50
N THR A 24 2.43 7.32 3.96
CA THR A 24 2.51 5.96 4.48
C THR A 24 2.84 5.01 3.32
N GLN A 25 3.88 4.21 3.50
CA GLN A 25 4.26 3.21 2.51
C GLN A 25 3.30 2.03 2.61
N ASN A 26 2.83 1.52 1.47
CA ASN A 26 2.02 0.30 1.48
C ASN A 26 2.82 -0.85 2.08
N LEU A 27 2.24 -1.52 3.07
CA LEU A 27 2.85 -2.65 3.75
C LEU A 27 2.89 -3.92 2.89
N LEU A 28 2.02 -4.00 1.89
CA LEU A 28 1.98 -5.10 0.93
C LEU A 28 3.05 -4.91 -0.15
N GLN A 29 3.76 -5.99 -0.44
CA GLN A 29 4.63 -6.14 -1.59
C GLN A 29 3.79 -6.56 -2.80
N ASN A 30 4.11 -5.99 -3.97
CA ASN A 30 3.38 -6.24 -5.21
C ASN A 30 1.84 -6.10 -5.07
N PRO A 31 1.32 -4.99 -4.50
CA PRO A 31 -0.12 -4.83 -4.25
C PRO A 31 -0.94 -4.69 -5.54
N GLY A 32 -0.30 -4.28 -6.64
CA GLY A 32 -0.91 -4.16 -7.97
C GLY A 32 -0.80 -5.42 -8.84
N PHE A 33 -0.19 -6.51 -8.36
CA PHE A 33 -0.02 -7.75 -9.12
C PHE A 33 0.74 -7.60 -10.45
N GLU A 34 1.77 -6.75 -10.49
CA GLU A 34 2.55 -6.50 -11.71
C GLU A 34 3.64 -7.56 -11.93
N SER A 35 4.22 -8.08 -10.84
CA SER A 35 5.29 -9.07 -10.87
C SER A 35 4.78 -10.49 -10.63
N TRP A 36 5.22 -11.45 -11.45
CA TRP A 36 4.75 -12.83 -11.43
C TRP A 36 5.90 -13.81 -11.72
N THR A 37 5.98 -14.86 -10.91
CA THR A 37 6.91 -15.98 -11.08
C THR A 37 6.14 -17.29 -11.04
N ALA A 38 6.46 -18.20 -11.97
CA ALA A 38 5.87 -19.54 -12.01
C ALA A 38 4.32 -19.60 -11.97
N GLY A 39 3.65 -18.58 -12.52
CA GLY A 39 2.18 -18.53 -12.59
C GLY A 39 1.49 -18.01 -11.32
N THR A 40 2.24 -17.49 -10.35
CA THR A 40 1.71 -16.82 -9.16
C THR A 40 2.23 -15.39 -9.07
N PRO A 41 1.43 -14.42 -8.59
CA PRO A 41 1.92 -13.08 -8.33
C PRO A 41 2.93 -13.12 -7.18
N ASP A 42 4.07 -12.47 -7.36
CA ASP A 42 5.17 -12.54 -6.40
C ASP A 42 4.72 -12.03 -5.03
N TYR A 43 5.25 -12.64 -3.96
CA TYR A 43 4.93 -12.40 -2.53
C TYR A 43 3.54 -12.86 -2.05
N TRP A 44 2.64 -13.21 -2.96
CA TRP A 44 1.33 -13.73 -2.60
C TRP A 44 1.32 -15.26 -2.57
N VAL A 45 0.56 -15.82 -1.64
CA VAL A 45 0.49 -17.24 -1.35
C VAL A 45 -0.93 -17.74 -1.53
N LYS A 46 -1.06 -18.82 -2.29
CA LYS A 46 -2.27 -19.63 -2.37
C LYS A 46 -2.24 -20.65 -1.23
N GLU A 47 -2.73 -20.26 -0.05
CA GLU A 47 -2.68 -21.09 1.16
C GLU A 47 -3.59 -22.32 1.07
N THR A 48 -4.68 -22.25 0.31
CA THR A 48 -5.62 -23.35 0.15
C THR A 48 -5.85 -23.72 -1.32
N GLY A 49 -6.41 -24.91 -1.55
CA GLY A 49 -6.82 -25.36 -2.88
C GLY A 49 -8.20 -24.85 -3.31
N GLY A 50 -8.69 -25.37 -4.44
CA GLY A 50 -10.08 -25.20 -4.88
C GLY A 50 -10.38 -23.92 -5.64
N PHE A 51 -9.37 -23.17 -6.09
CA PHE A 51 -9.52 -22.00 -6.95
C PHE A 51 -8.29 -21.84 -7.86
N ASP A 52 -8.39 -21.05 -8.92
CA ASP A 52 -7.24 -20.62 -9.72
C ASP A 52 -6.87 -19.18 -9.41
N VAL A 53 -5.58 -18.88 -9.54
CA VAL A 53 -5.02 -17.52 -9.52
C VAL A 53 -4.54 -17.23 -10.93
N LEU A 54 -5.17 -16.28 -11.60
CA LEU A 54 -4.93 -15.99 -13.02
C LEU A 54 -4.46 -14.56 -13.17
N LYS A 55 -3.43 -14.35 -14.01
CA LYS A 55 -3.00 -13.01 -14.42
C LYS A 55 -3.99 -12.47 -15.44
N ASP A 56 -4.54 -11.28 -15.20
CA ASP A 56 -5.47 -10.63 -16.13
C ASP A 56 -4.93 -9.27 -16.56
N SER A 57 -5.06 -8.97 -17.85
CA SER A 57 -4.68 -7.69 -18.45
C SER A 57 -5.88 -6.91 -19.03
N ASN A 58 -7.09 -7.44 -18.92
CA ASN A 58 -8.30 -6.82 -19.47
C ASN A 58 -9.08 -6.04 -18.40
N THR A 59 -9.17 -6.60 -17.20
CA THR A 59 -9.89 -6.00 -16.07
C THR A 59 -8.87 -5.55 -15.03
N VAL A 60 -8.36 -4.33 -15.18
CA VAL A 60 -7.23 -3.80 -14.41
C VAL A 60 -7.62 -2.46 -13.79
N HIS A 61 -7.36 -2.28 -12.49
CA HIS A 61 -7.62 -1.01 -11.80
C HIS A 61 -6.52 0.04 -12.07
N GLY A 62 -5.27 -0.40 -12.13
CA GLY A 62 -4.11 0.42 -12.47
C GLY A 62 -2.92 -0.46 -12.81
N GLY A 63 -1.92 0.09 -13.50
CA GLY A 63 -0.80 -0.71 -14.02
C GLY A 63 -1.20 -1.52 -15.27
N SER A 64 -0.54 -2.66 -15.47
CA SER A 64 -0.78 -3.54 -16.63
C SER A 64 -1.59 -4.78 -16.28
N TYR A 65 -1.64 -5.16 -15.01
CA TYR A 65 -2.19 -6.44 -14.59
C TYR A 65 -3.06 -6.34 -13.34
N SER A 66 -3.93 -7.33 -13.18
CA SER A 66 -4.62 -7.64 -11.94
C SER A 66 -4.57 -9.14 -11.68
N THR A 67 -4.97 -9.55 -10.48
CA THR A 67 -5.20 -10.97 -10.18
C THR A 67 -6.68 -11.30 -10.28
N LYS A 68 -6.99 -12.38 -11.00
CA LYS A 68 -8.34 -12.95 -11.09
C LYS A 68 -8.39 -14.25 -10.31
N LEU A 69 -9.26 -14.28 -9.31
CA LEU A 69 -9.52 -15.48 -8.51
C LEU A 69 -10.73 -16.21 -9.11
N ARG A 70 -10.52 -17.41 -9.63
CA ARG A 70 -11.62 -18.27 -10.14
C ARG A 70 -11.92 -19.35 -9.11
N LEU A 71 -13.00 -19.16 -8.36
CA LEU A 71 -13.43 -20.10 -7.33
C LEU A 71 -14.02 -21.37 -7.98
N ARG A 72 -13.64 -22.55 -7.47
CA ARG A 72 -14.13 -23.87 -7.93
C ARG A 72 -14.64 -24.76 -6.80
N SER A 73 -14.64 -24.25 -5.58
CA SER A 73 -15.05 -24.94 -4.37
C SER A 73 -15.97 -24.03 -3.57
N THR A 74 -16.81 -24.65 -2.74
CA THR A 74 -17.65 -23.97 -1.73
C THR A 74 -16.96 -23.91 -0.36
N THR A 75 -15.80 -24.56 -0.20
CA THR A 75 -14.97 -24.44 1.00
C THR A 75 -14.23 -23.11 1.01
N THR A 76 -13.89 -22.61 2.20
CA THR A 76 -13.07 -21.40 2.34
C THR A 76 -11.78 -21.48 1.54
N GLN A 77 -11.54 -20.44 0.72
CA GLN A 77 -10.34 -20.30 -0.10
C GLN A 77 -9.52 -19.10 0.39
N ARG A 78 -8.21 -19.25 0.50
CA ARG A 78 -7.30 -18.25 1.08
C ARG A 78 -6.19 -17.89 0.09
N PHE A 79 -6.18 -16.63 -0.28
CA PHE A 79 -5.13 -15.98 -1.05
C PHE A 79 -4.57 -14.87 -0.17
N THR A 80 -3.30 -15.01 0.24
CA THR A 80 -2.77 -14.34 1.43
C THR A 80 -1.39 -13.75 1.13
N GLN A 81 -1.04 -12.66 1.80
CA GLN A 81 0.32 -12.18 1.92
C GLN A 81 0.67 -12.02 3.42
N TYR A 82 1.83 -12.51 3.83
CA TYR A 82 2.30 -12.34 5.20
C TYR A 82 3.05 -11.01 5.34
N VAL A 83 2.62 -10.18 6.28
CA VAL A 83 3.19 -8.85 6.54
C VAL A 83 3.91 -8.88 7.89
N ALA A 84 5.21 -8.61 7.90
CA ALA A 84 6.06 -8.74 9.09
C ALA A 84 5.97 -7.56 10.07
N ASN A 85 5.53 -6.38 9.61
CA ASN A 85 5.64 -5.12 10.35
C ASN A 85 4.29 -4.65 10.89
N ILE A 86 3.55 -5.56 11.54
CA ILE A 86 2.30 -5.25 12.23
C ILE A 86 2.54 -5.29 13.74
N SER A 87 2.43 -4.14 14.38
CA SER A 87 2.61 -3.95 15.82
C SER A 87 1.26 -3.87 16.57
N PRO A 88 1.14 -4.45 17.77
CA PRO A 88 -0.07 -4.32 18.59
C PRO A 88 -0.36 -2.87 18.98
N GLY A 89 -1.62 -2.46 18.88
CA GLY A 89 -2.07 -1.11 19.29
C GLY A 89 -1.98 -0.05 18.20
N ASP A 90 -1.30 -0.33 17.09
CA ASP A 90 -1.25 0.56 15.93
C ASP A 90 -2.51 0.43 15.06
N GLY A 91 -2.92 1.53 14.44
CA GLY A 91 -3.99 1.58 13.45
C GLY A 91 -3.46 1.33 12.03
N TYR A 92 -4.17 0.51 11.27
CA TYR A 92 -3.84 0.21 9.88
C TYR A 92 -5.06 0.45 8.99
N GLU A 93 -4.83 0.92 7.77
CA GLU A 93 -5.86 1.02 6.75
C GLU A 93 -5.69 -0.13 5.76
N PHE A 94 -6.79 -0.83 5.49
CA PHE A 94 -6.87 -1.86 4.47
C PHE A 94 -7.85 -1.44 3.39
N SER A 95 -7.41 -1.48 2.14
CA SER A 95 -8.21 -1.13 0.97
C SER A 95 -7.85 -2.05 -0.19
N PHE A 96 -8.84 -2.43 -0.99
CA PHE A 96 -8.63 -3.16 -2.23
C PHE A 96 -9.70 -2.75 -3.26
N TYR A 97 -9.37 -2.93 -4.54
CA TYR A 97 -10.31 -2.75 -5.63
C TYR A 97 -10.72 -4.12 -6.15
N GLU A 98 -12.02 -4.32 -6.32
CA GLU A 98 -12.59 -5.48 -6.97
C GLU A 98 -13.41 -5.08 -8.18
N ALA A 99 -13.45 -5.95 -9.17
CA ALA A 99 -14.33 -5.85 -10.32
C ALA A 99 -15.03 -7.19 -10.49
N THR A 100 -16.35 -7.17 -10.63
CA THR A 100 -17.16 -8.35 -10.95
C THR A 100 -17.42 -8.35 -12.45
N LEU A 101 -17.22 -9.50 -13.09
CA LEU A 101 -17.51 -9.73 -14.50
C LEU A 101 -18.92 -10.28 -14.69
#